data_AF-A0A9W9MDR6-F1
#
_entry.id   AF-A0A9W9MDR6-F1
#
_cell.length_a   1.000
_cell.length_b   1.000
_cell.length_c   1.000
_cell.angle_alpha   90.00
_cell.angle_beta   90.00
_cell.angle_gamma   90.00
#
_symmetry.space_group_name_H-M   'P 1'
#
loop_
_entity.id
_entity.type
_entity.pdbx_description
1 polymer ?
#
loop_
_entity_poly.entity_id
_entity_poly.type
_entity_poly.pdbx_seq_one_letter_code
_entity_poly.pdbx_strand_id
1 'polypeptide(L)'
;MACIIFTSFECLRRNVDEALSHITAGINIFKSWRENSGRGPNGPWGQRYPSFESSFVETELAPMLSCLNLASSECSRRPFLDVFLNPVNLDGSLILGESFETVSEARVGLMDLLTAGIRLTQGITAESAFHGEKPIVEALIESGWLSSTLQSWKTAWDNLVRRHQEVWGKEEKSAADFVRLMWHCANIESHTWISGTETAWDPYKAEYEEMIRLAESLLSDPHYFPDEPCRRISADLGMIFPLQVVAWKCRWPLLRRRALALLLQTSKRECLLDADHYHTIFSRIMEYEERYLCLPPGAVPNEDTLPPEHVRVHHFYIAAQPASVLGGNLYAATFLTKPNGLDNEWHCQTEYLDLSVGRVSEAAMISALLPGYKSIGCEFGRP
;
A
#
# COMPACT_ATOMS: atom_id res chain seq x y z
N MET A 1 17.88 10.91 10.11
CA MET A 1 18.70 9.69 9.94
C MET A 1 18.50 8.67 11.08
N ALA A 2 18.74 9.01 12.36
CA ALA A 2 18.61 8.06 13.46
C ALA A 2 17.24 7.35 13.52
N CYS A 3 16.14 8.10 13.37
CA CYS A 3 14.79 7.53 13.32
C CYS A 3 14.61 6.48 12.22
N ILE A 4 15.13 6.72 11.00
CA ILE A 4 15.04 5.76 9.88
C ILE A 4 15.77 4.46 10.24
N ILE A 5 16.99 4.57 10.78
CA ILE A 5 17.80 3.39 11.18
C ILE A 5 17.09 2.59 12.28
N PHE A 6 16.58 3.28 13.30
CA PHE A 6 15.85 2.60 14.38
C PHE A 6 14.53 2.00 13.89
N THR A 7 13.81 2.65 12.97
CA THR A 7 12.66 2.04 12.30
C THR A 7 13.08 0.76 11.59
N SER A 8 14.13 0.77 10.76
CA SER A 8 14.60 -0.45 10.08
C SER A 8 15.00 -1.56 11.06
N PHE A 9 15.64 -1.20 12.18
CA PHE A 9 16.01 -2.15 13.24
C PHE A 9 14.78 -2.75 13.93
N GLU A 10 13.79 -1.95 14.29
CA GLU A 10 12.56 -2.44 14.90
C GLU A 10 11.70 -3.22 13.90
N CYS A 11 11.73 -2.87 12.60
CA CYS A 11 11.17 -3.68 11.53
C CYS A 11 11.83 -5.07 11.47
N LEU A 12 13.16 -5.18 11.59
CA LEU A 12 13.85 -6.47 11.67
C LEU A 12 13.44 -7.28 12.92
N ARG A 13 13.20 -6.60 14.04
CA ARG A 13 12.73 -7.21 15.29
C ARG A 13 11.24 -7.52 15.29
N ARG A 14 10.52 -7.15 14.22
CA ARG A 14 9.06 -7.26 14.13
C ARG A 14 8.33 -6.52 15.26
N ASN A 15 8.92 -5.43 15.75
CA ASN A 15 8.36 -4.57 16.79
C ASN A 15 7.67 -3.37 16.14
N VAL A 16 6.43 -3.61 15.69
CA VAL A 16 5.65 -2.62 14.91
C VAL A 16 5.42 -1.34 15.70
N ASP A 17 5.12 -1.42 16.99
CA ASP A 17 4.79 -0.23 17.79
C ASP A 17 5.98 0.71 17.96
N GLU A 18 7.19 0.18 18.18
CA GLU A 18 8.41 1.01 18.24
C GLU A 18 8.82 1.53 16.86
N ALA A 19 8.68 0.71 15.81
CA ALA A 19 8.91 1.17 14.44
C ALA A 19 8.00 2.37 14.11
N LEU A 20 6.72 2.30 14.46
CA LEU A 20 5.75 3.40 14.33
C LEU A 20 6.14 4.62 15.17
N SER A 21 6.62 4.43 16.41
CA SER A 21 7.18 5.51 17.24
C SER A 21 8.30 6.26 16.54
N HIS A 22 9.25 5.52 15.96
CA HIS A 22 10.38 6.12 15.26
C HIS A 22 9.97 6.83 13.97
N ILE A 23 9.00 6.31 13.22
CA ILE A 23 8.43 6.96 12.03
C ILE A 23 7.79 8.30 12.41
N THR A 24 6.89 8.30 13.40
CA THR A 24 6.22 9.51 13.91
C THR A 24 7.24 10.55 14.38
N ALA A 25 8.22 10.14 15.18
CA ALA A 25 9.26 11.04 15.67
C ALA A 25 10.12 11.62 14.53
N GLY A 26 10.50 10.80 13.56
CA GLY A 26 11.29 11.22 12.40
C GLY A 26 10.56 12.27 11.55
N ILE A 27 9.27 12.05 11.30
CA ILE A 27 8.41 12.99 10.56
C ILE A 27 8.25 14.31 11.33
N ASN A 28 8.03 14.26 12.64
CA ASN A 28 7.87 15.48 13.44
C ASN A 28 9.16 16.31 13.48
N ILE A 29 10.32 15.65 13.59
CA ILE A 29 11.63 16.32 13.50
C ILE A 29 11.79 16.98 12.14
N PHE A 30 11.41 16.27 11.06
CA PHE A 30 11.48 16.81 9.70
C PHE A 30 10.57 18.03 9.50
N LYS A 31 9.32 17.96 9.95
CA LYS A 31 8.37 19.09 9.92
C LYS A 31 8.91 20.30 10.69
N SER A 32 9.38 20.08 11.91
CA SER A 32 9.96 21.14 12.74
C SER A 32 11.21 21.76 12.09
N TRP A 33 12.05 20.96 11.43
CA TRP A 33 13.19 21.46 10.68
C TRP A 33 12.76 22.35 9.50
N ARG A 34 11.74 21.96 8.73
CA ARG A 34 11.18 22.77 7.64
C ARG A 34 10.61 24.09 8.16
N GLU A 35 9.83 24.06 9.23
CA GLU A 35 9.22 25.23 9.87
C GLU A 35 10.30 26.22 10.35
N ASN A 36 11.27 25.75 11.14
CA ASN A 36 12.34 26.59 11.69
C ASN A 36 13.26 27.17 10.61
N SER A 37 13.41 26.46 9.49
CA SER A 37 14.24 26.91 8.37
C SER A 37 13.49 27.84 7.41
N GLY A 38 12.16 27.94 7.51
CA GLY A 38 11.31 28.59 6.49
C GLY A 38 11.33 27.87 5.14
N ARG A 39 11.57 26.54 5.14
CA ARG A 39 11.87 25.72 3.94
C ARG A 39 10.76 24.71 3.65
N GLY A 40 9.52 25.17 3.60
CA GLY A 40 8.45 24.38 2.98
C GLY A 40 8.70 24.21 1.47
N PRO A 41 8.07 23.20 0.83
CA PRO A 41 8.09 23.08 -0.62
C PRO A 41 7.38 24.30 -1.23
N ASN A 42 8.16 25.20 -1.85
CA ASN A 42 7.65 26.41 -2.53
C ASN A 42 7.49 26.22 -4.05
N GLY A 43 7.88 25.06 -4.56
CA GLY A 43 7.79 24.64 -5.95
C GLY A 43 7.92 23.11 -6.03
N PRO A 44 7.72 22.50 -7.21
CA PRO A 44 7.81 21.04 -7.39
C PRO A 44 9.11 20.47 -6.82
N TRP A 45 9.11 19.21 -6.40
CA TRP A 45 10.30 18.56 -5.84
C TRP A 45 11.44 18.45 -6.88
N GLY A 46 12.69 18.36 -6.41
CA GLY A 46 13.88 18.24 -7.28
C GLY A 46 14.51 19.57 -7.68
N GLN A 47 14.05 20.69 -7.09
CA GLN A 47 14.60 22.02 -7.35
C GLN A 47 15.95 22.23 -6.67
N ARG A 48 16.64 23.32 -7.01
CA ARG A 48 17.92 23.67 -6.42
C ARG A 48 17.75 24.10 -4.96
N TYR A 49 18.41 23.38 -4.05
CA TYR A 49 18.42 23.70 -2.62
C TYR A 49 19.53 24.70 -2.26
N PRO A 50 19.32 25.56 -1.25
CA PRO A 50 20.26 26.63 -0.90
C PRO A 50 21.51 26.13 -0.15
N SER A 51 21.48 24.91 0.40
CA SER A 51 22.65 24.29 1.05
C SER A 51 22.67 22.79 0.82
N PHE A 52 23.84 22.18 1.01
CA PHE A 52 24.03 20.73 0.90
C PHE A 52 23.14 19.98 1.90
N GLU A 53 23.07 20.44 3.15
CA GLU A 53 22.25 19.81 4.19
C GLU A 53 20.78 19.83 3.81
N SER A 54 20.31 20.94 3.25
CA SER A 54 18.94 21.06 2.75
C SER A 54 18.66 20.11 1.60
N SER A 55 19.60 20.01 0.67
CA SER A 55 19.51 19.07 -0.45
C SER A 55 19.43 17.65 0.09
N PHE A 56 20.37 17.25 0.94
CA PHE A 56 20.42 15.91 1.51
C PHE A 56 19.15 15.54 2.30
N VAL A 57 18.65 16.47 3.13
CA VAL A 57 17.41 16.25 3.88
C VAL A 57 16.22 16.07 2.95
N GLU A 58 16.06 16.93 1.95
CA GLU A 58 14.89 16.92 1.05
C GLU A 58 14.95 15.85 -0.05
N THR A 59 16.14 15.47 -0.52
CA THR A 59 16.31 14.51 -1.61
C THR A 59 16.57 13.08 -1.14
N GLU A 60 17.19 12.90 0.02
CA GLU A 60 17.53 11.56 0.53
C GLU A 60 16.64 11.15 1.69
N LEU A 61 16.55 11.98 2.74
CA LEU A 61 15.88 11.59 3.98
C LEU A 61 14.35 11.71 3.88
N ALA A 62 13.84 12.77 3.26
CA ALA A 62 12.41 13.03 3.17
C ALA A 62 11.68 11.96 2.35
N PRO A 63 12.16 11.51 1.17
CA PRO A 63 11.53 10.41 0.44
C PRO A 63 11.49 9.10 1.23
N MET A 64 12.54 8.77 1.98
CA MET A 64 12.54 7.59 2.85
C MET A 64 11.47 7.71 3.96
N LEU A 65 11.36 8.88 4.60
CA LEU A 65 10.32 9.12 5.60
C LEU A 65 8.92 9.05 5.01
N SER A 66 8.70 9.56 3.80
CA SER A 66 7.42 9.44 3.09
C SER A 66 7.07 7.97 2.80
N CYS A 67 8.04 7.16 2.36
CA CYS A 67 7.81 5.73 2.11
C CYS A 67 7.51 4.95 3.40
N LEU A 68 8.22 5.27 4.50
CA LEU A 68 7.93 4.71 5.81
C LEU A 68 6.55 5.10 6.33
N ASN A 69 6.14 6.36 6.09
CA ASN A 69 4.80 6.85 6.45
C ASN A 69 3.71 6.10 5.66
N LEU A 70 3.89 5.93 4.35
CA LEU A 70 3.01 5.11 3.50
C LEU A 70 2.92 3.68 4.04
N ALA A 71 4.04 3.02 4.34
CA ALA A 71 4.00 1.67 4.90
C ALA A 71 3.29 1.61 6.27
N SER A 72 3.26 2.72 7.03
CA SER A 72 2.54 2.80 8.30
C SER A 72 1.02 2.86 8.14
N SER A 73 0.50 3.24 6.96
CA SER A 73 -0.94 3.23 6.72
C SER A 73 -1.53 1.83 6.78
N GLU A 74 -0.76 0.77 6.57
CA GLU A 74 -1.24 -0.61 6.69
C GLU A 74 -1.40 -1.07 8.17
N CYS A 75 -1.10 -0.19 9.13
CA CYS A 75 -1.18 -0.46 10.56
C CYS A 75 -2.24 0.44 11.22
N SER A 76 -3.35 -0.12 11.68
CA SER A 76 -4.50 0.65 12.24
C SER A 76 -4.27 1.34 13.59
N ARG A 77 -3.02 1.51 14.06
CA ARG A 77 -2.71 1.94 15.44
C ARG A 77 -2.38 3.41 15.61
N ARG A 78 -2.03 4.14 14.54
CA ARG A 78 -1.63 5.54 14.64
C ARG A 78 -2.21 6.37 13.50
N PRO A 79 -2.53 7.65 13.74
CA PRO A 79 -2.95 8.55 12.68
C PRO A 79 -1.83 8.70 11.66
N PHE A 80 -2.19 8.59 10.38
CA PHE A 80 -1.29 8.88 9.28
C PHE A 80 -0.90 10.36 9.32
N LEU A 81 0.37 10.66 9.06
CA LEU A 81 0.86 12.03 9.11
C LEU A 81 0.89 12.62 7.71
N ASP A 82 0.29 13.79 7.52
CA ASP A 82 0.36 14.50 6.24
C ASP A 82 1.79 15.00 5.99
N VAL A 83 2.49 14.36 5.06
CA VAL A 83 3.86 14.72 4.65
C VAL A 83 3.92 14.72 3.13
N PHE A 84 3.95 15.90 2.55
CA PHE A 84 4.11 16.09 1.11
C PHE A 84 5.48 16.67 0.80
N LEU A 85 6.11 16.17 -0.26
CA LEU A 85 7.39 16.67 -0.76
C LEU A 85 7.23 17.72 -1.85
N ASN A 86 6.09 17.70 -2.54
CA ASN A 86 5.61 18.74 -3.43
C ASN A 86 4.70 19.74 -2.68
N PRO A 87 4.54 20.96 -3.22
CA PRO A 87 3.67 21.97 -2.63
C PRO A 87 2.21 21.54 -2.66
N VAL A 88 1.44 22.04 -1.71
CA VAL A 88 0.01 21.81 -1.59
C VAL A 88 -0.69 23.17 -1.54
N ASN A 89 -1.77 23.32 -2.30
CA ASN A 89 -2.62 24.50 -2.29
C ASN A 89 -3.34 24.66 -0.94
N LEU A 90 -3.97 25.83 -0.74
CA LEU A 90 -4.77 26.12 0.46
C LEU A 90 -5.95 25.15 0.65
N ASP A 91 -6.47 24.60 -0.44
CA ASP A 91 -7.55 23.60 -0.43
C ASP A 91 -7.04 22.17 -0.18
N GLY A 92 -5.74 21.98 -0.01
CA GLY A 92 -5.14 20.67 0.21
C GLY A 92 -4.80 19.91 -1.08
N SER A 93 -4.99 20.49 -2.27
CA SER A 93 -4.64 19.87 -3.54
C SER A 93 -3.14 19.93 -3.83
N LEU A 94 -2.57 18.80 -4.25
CA LEU A 94 -1.15 18.64 -4.61
C LEU A 94 -0.81 19.42 -5.88
N ILE A 95 0.31 20.13 -5.87
CA ILE A 95 0.86 20.86 -7.02
C ILE A 95 2.07 20.10 -7.54
N LEU A 96 1.91 19.42 -8.67
CA LEU A 96 2.98 18.73 -9.37
C LEU A 96 3.54 19.59 -10.51
N GLY A 97 4.78 19.34 -10.90
CA GLY A 97 5.36 19.96 -12.09
C GLY A 97 4.64 19.52 -13.37
N GLU A 98 4.54 20.41 -14.36
CA GLU A 98 3.92 20.10 -15.67
C GLU A 98 4.69 19.03 -16.46
N SER A 99 5.99 18.89 -16.17
CA SER A 99 6.87 17.86 -16.70
C SER A 99 7.83 17.37 -15.61
N PHE A 100 8.22 16.10 -15.72
CA PHE A 100 9.32 15.53 -14.94
C PHE A 100 10.58 15.48 -15.78
N GLU A 101 11.75 15.75 -15.20
CA GLU A 101 13.05 15.59 -15.85
C GLU A 101 13.76 14.30 -15.45
N THR A 102 13.41 13.73 -14.30
CA THR A 102 14.00 12.49 -13.79
C THR A 102 12.95 11.49 -13.34
N VAL A 103 13.31 10.20 -13.32
CA VAL A 103 12.45 9.14 -12.76
C VAL A 103 12.17 9.40 -11.27
N SER A 104 13.13 9.96 -10.54
CA SER A 104 13.00 10.29 -9.12
C SER A 104 11.93 11.35 -8.87
N GLU A 105 11.84 12.40 -9.69
CA GLU A 105 10.77 13.41 -9.58
C GLU A 105 9.39 12.79 -9.76
N ALA A 106 9.24 11.94 -10.77
CA ALA A 106 7.99 11.24 -11.02
C ALA A 106 7.62 10.31 -9.86
N ARG A 107 8.60 9.55 -9.34
CA ARG A 107 8.43 8.68 -8.17
C ARG A 107 7.95 9.48 -6.96
N VAL A 108 8.60 10.59 -6.62
CA VAL A 108 8.21 11.43 -5.49
C VAL A 108 6.81 11.99 -5.67
N GLY A 109 6.47 12.50 -6.86
CA GLY A 109 5.12 12.96 -7.16
C GLY A 109 4.06 11.87 -7.01
N LEU A 110 4.38 10.63 -7.39
CA LEU A 110 3.48 9.48 -7.22
C LEU A 110 3.30 9.09 -5.75
N MET A 111 4.37 9.12 -4.95
CA MET A 111 4.29 8.86 -3.50
C MET A 111 3.47 9.93 -2.77
N ASP A 112 3.57 11.19 -3.18
CA ASP A 112 2.71 12.26 -2.67
C ASP A 112 1.24 12.04 -3.08
N LEU A 113 0.97 11.52 -4.28
CA LEU A 113 -0.40 11.15 -4.71
C LEU A 113 -0.97 9.99 -3.89
N LEU A 114 -0.17 8.96 -3.61
CA LEU A 114 -0.57 7.87 -2.71
C LEU A 114 -0.86 8.39 -1.29
N THR A 115 -0.02 9.30 -0.80
CA THR A 115 -0.21 9.97 0.50
C THR A 115 -1.53 10.75 0.53
N ALA A 116 -1.85 11.49 -0.54
CA ALA A 116 -3.12 12.18 -0.68
C ALA A 116 -4.30 11.19 -0.70
N GLY A 117 -4.19 10.08 -1.43
CA GLY A 117 -5.19 9.01 -1.46
C GLY A 117 -5.47 8.41 -0.08
N ILE A 118 -4.45 8.11 0.69
CA ILE A 118 -4.60 7.59 2.07
C ILE A 118 -5.27 8.64 2.98
N ARG A 119 -4.88 9.92 2.86
CA ARG A 119 -5.48 11.01 3.65
C ARG A 119 -6.98 11.14 3.40
N LEU A 120 -7.41 11.12 2.14
CA LEU A 120 -8.84 11.21 1.77
C LEU A 120 -9.66 10.11 2.45
N THR A 121 -9.09 8.93 2.50
CA THR A 121 -9.81 7.72 2.89
C THR A 121 -9.86 7.59 4.41
N GLN A 122 -8.79 7.99 5.09
CA GLN A 122 -8.79 8.15 6.54
C GLN A 122 -9.74 9.27 7.01
N GLY A 123 -9.76 10.43 6.33
CA GLY A 123 -10.69 11.52 6.64
C GLY A 123 -12.15 11.07 6.64
N ILE A 124 -12.54 10.25 5.66
CA ILE A 124 -13.88 9.66 5.57
C ILE A 124 -14.16 8.68 6.71
N THR A 125 -13.21 7.80 7.04
CA THR A 125 -13.40 6.83 8.15
C THR A 125 -13.49 7.51 9.52
N ALA A 126 -12.72 8.57 9.76
CA ALA A 126 -12.75 9.32 11.00
C ALA A 126 -14.04 10.15 11.13
N GLU A 127 -14.41 10.94 10.11
CA GLU A 127 -15.61 11.77 10.17
C GLU A 127 -16.90 10.94 10.24
N SER A 128 -16.96 9.82 9.51
CA SER A 128 -18.11 8.89 9.59
C SER A 128 -18.24 8.17 10.93
N ALA A 129 -17.16 8.04 11.71
CA ALA A 129 -17.18 7.47 13.05
C ALA A 129 -17.67 8.48 14.12
N PHE A 130 -17.51 9.79 13.88
CA PHE A 130 -17.85 10.84 14.86
C PHE A 130 -19.11 11.64 14.54
N HIS A 131 -19.50 11.82 13.27
CA HIS A 131 -20.54 12.79 12.90
C HIS A 131 -21.62 12.31 11.91
N GLY A 132 -21.66 11.03 11.57
CA GLY A 132 -22.52 10.53 10.49
C GLY A 132 -21.84 10.66 9.13
N GLU A 133 -22.46 10.09 8.09
CA GLU A 133 -21.85 9.95 6.76
C GLU A 133 -21.29 11.28 6.21
N LYS A 134 -20.01 11.29 5.81
CA LYS A 134 -19.50 12.36 4.95
C LYS A 134 -20.39 12.41 3.71
N PRO A 135 -20.90 13.57 3.28
CA PRO A 135 -21.76 13.64 2.11
C PRO A 135 -21.07 13.00 0.91
N ILE A 136 -21.71 12.03 0.28
CA ILE A 136 -21.18 11.30 -0.90
C ILE A 136 -20.63 12.25 -1.97
N VAL A 137 -21.18 13.46 -2.06
CA VAL A 137 -20.75 14.52 -2.97
C VAL A 137 -19.31 14.97 -2.70
N GLU A 138 -18.90 15.16 -1.45
CA GLU A 138 -17.54 15.60 -1.12
C GLU A 138 -16.52 14.51 -1.44
N ALA A 139 -16.82 13.26 -1.08
CA ALA A 139 -15.99 12.11 -1.44
C ALA A 139 -15.84 11.96 -2.97
N LEU A 140 -16.92 12.18 -3.72
CA LEU A 140 -16.88 12.16 -5.19
C LEU A 140 -16.04 13.30 -5.78
N ILE A 141 -16.12 14.51 -5.23
CA ILE A 141 -15.28 15.65 -5.65
C ILE A 141 -13.79 15.33 -5.40
N GLU A 142 -13.46 14.84 -4.20
CA GLU A 142 -12.11 14.48 -3.82
C GLU A 142 -11.54 13.34 -4.69
N SER A 143 -12.33 12.31 -4.97
CA SER A 143 -11.94 11.23 -5.89
C SER A 143 -11.77 11.71 -7.33
N GLY A 144 -12.65 12.60 -7.80
CA GLY A 144 -12.53 13.22 -9.12
C GLY A 144 -11.25 14.04 -9.26
N TRP A 145 -10.87 14.77 -8.21
CA TRP A 145 -9.60 15.49 -8.15
C TRP A 145 -8.39 14.54 -8.17
N LEU A 146 -8.39 13.50 -7.33
CA LEU A 146 -7.27 12.55 -7.27
C LEU A 146 -7.06 11.86 -8.63
N SER A 147 -8.15 11.40 -9.24
CA SER A 147 -8.13 10.75 -10.56
C SER A 147 -7.62 11.71 -11.65
N SER A 148 -8.08 12.96 -11.65
CA SER A 148 -7.62 13.99 -12.61
C SER A 148 -6.13 14.31 -12.44
N THR A 149 -5.66 14.36 -11.19
CA THR A 149 -4.24 14.65 -10.89
C THR A 149 -3.36 13.47 -11.26
N LEU A 150 -3.82 12.23 -11.04
CA LEU A 150 -3.12 11.02 -11.45
C LEU A 150 -3.03 10.91 -13.00
N GLN A 151 -4.05 11.35 -13.72
CA GLN A 151 -4.02 11.44 -15.18
C GLN A 151 -3.05 12.50 -15.69
N SER A 152 -2.98 13.65 -15.00
CA SER A 152 -1.99 14.70 -15.28
C SER A 152 -0.56 14.18 -15.04
N TRP A 153 -0.35 13.50 -13.92
CA TRP A 153 0.92 12.82 -13.61
C TRP A 153 1.27 11.81 -14.71
N LYS A 154 0.31 11.01 -15.20
CA LYS A 154 0.55 10.03 -16.26
C LYS A 154 0.97 10.68 -17.57
N THR A 155 0.37 11.82 -17.90
CA THR A 155 0.75 12.60 -19.10
C THR A 155 2.18 13.12 -18.99
N ALA A 156 2.56 13.66 -17.82
CA ALA A 156 3.93 14.11 -17.55
C ALA A 156 4.94 12.94 -17.58
N TRP A 157 4.56 11.78 -17.03
CA TRP A 157 5.34 10.55 -17.09
C TRP A 157 5.58 10.07 -18.52
N ASP A 158 4.53 10.00 -19.35
CA ASP A 158 4.66 9.57 -20.75
C ASP A 158 5.57 10.51 -21.55
N ASN A 159 5.53 11.81 -21.24
CA ASN A 159 6.43 12.79 -21.81
C ASN A 159 7.88 12.61 -21.37
N LEU A 160 8.14 12.21 -20.12
CA LEU A 160 9.48 11.86 -19.63
C LEU A 160 9.99 10.60 -20.36
N VAL A 161 9.22 9.52 -20.36
CA VAL A 161 9.58 8.24 -21.00
C VAL A 161 9.88 8.45 -22.49
N ARG A 162 9.01 9.18 -23.20
CA ARG A 162 9.21 9.47 -24.63
C ARG A 162 10.52 10.21 -24.93
N ARG A 163 10.96 11.10 -24.03
CA ARG A 163 12.20 11.89 -24.23
C ARG A 163 13.46 11.11 -23.85
N HIS A 164 13.40 10.24 -22.85
CA HIS A 164 14.61 9.71 -22.19
C HIS A 164 14.76 8.19 -22.20
N GLN A 165 13.73 7.40 -22.55
CA GLN A 165 13.80 5.93 -22.44
C GLN A 165 14.93 5.28 -23.24
N GLU A 166 15.34 5.89 -24.35
CA GLU A 166 16.40 5.38 -25.22
C GLU A 166 17.80 5.55 -24.61
N VAL A 167 17.99 6.60 -23.80
CA VAL A 167 19.27 6.91 -23.15
C VAL A 167 19.40 6.31 -21.75
N TRP A 168 18.28 5.88 -21.16
CA TRP A 168 18.29 5.24 -19.85
C TRP A 168 19.13 3.97 -19.80
N GLY A 169 20.01 3.93 -18.81
CA GLY A 169 20.73 2.72 -18.41
C GLY A 169 19.78 1.68 -17.81
N LYS A 170 20.34 0.53 -17.46
CA LYS A 170 19.57 -0.59 -16.90
C LYS A 170 18.87 -0.23 -15.59
N GLU A 171 19.60 0.38 -14.65
CA GLU A 171 19.08 0.77 -13.34
C GLU A 171 17.92 1.77 -13.45
N GLU A 172 18.05 2.75 -14.35
CA GLU A 172 17.01 3.76 -14.55
C GLU A 172 15.77 3.18 -15.23
N LYS A 173 15.93 2.21 -16.14
CA LYS A 173 14.81 1.43 -16.69
C LYS A 173 14.09 0.62 -15.61
N SER A 174 14.84 -0.04 -14.72
CA SER A 174 14.24 -0.77 -13.60
C SER A 174 13.52 0.16 -12.62
N ALA A 175 14.08 1.32 -12.31
CA ALA A 175 13.41 2.34 -11.51
C ALA A 175 12.12 2.83 -12.20
N ALA A 176 12.16 3.02 -13.52
CA ALA A 176 11.01 3.46 -14.29
C ALA A 176 9.89 2.40 -14.33
N ASP A 177 10.24 1.13 -14.51
CA ASP A 177 9.27 0.03 -14.48
C ASP A 177 8.65 -0.14 -13.08
N PHE A 178 9.43 0.09 -12.01
CA PHE A 178 8.88 0.14 -10.65
C PHE A 178 7.88 1.29 -10.47
N VAL A 179 8.21 2.50 -10.95
CA VAL A 179 7.31 3.65 -10.90
C VAL A 179 6.02 3.38 -11.70
N ARG A 180 6.10 2.71 -12.85
CA ARG A 180 4.93 2.28 -13.63
C ARG A 180 4.07 1.27 -12.86
N LEU A 181 4.70 0.29 -12.21
CA LEU A 181 4.02 -0.70 -11.37
C LEU A 181 3.22 -0.02 -10.25
N MET A 182 3.84 0.92 -9.54
CA MET A 182 3.18 1.71 -8.49
C MET A 182 2.06 2.59 -9.06
N TRP A 183 2.23 3.15 -10.26
CA TRP A 183 1.19 3.98 -10.89
C TRP A 183 -0.05 3.14 -11.23
N HIS A 184 0.10 1.93 -11.76
CA HIS A 184 -1.02 1.03 -12.00
C HIS A 184 -1.77 0.73 -10.70
N CYS A 185 -1.04 0.45 -9.61
CA CYS A 185 -1.64 0.27 -8.28
C CYS A 185 -2.47 1.49 -7.86
N ALA A 186 -1.86 2.69 -7.86
CA ALA A 186 -2.52 3.93 -7.49
C ALA A 186 -3.75 4.23 -8.36
N ASN A 187 -3.66 3.94 -9.66
CA ASN A 187 -4.74 4.17 -10.62
C ASN A 187 -5.93 3.25 -10.40
N ILE A 188 -5.69 1.98 -10.10
CA ILE A 188 -6.80 1.07 -9.77
C ILE A 188 -7.47 1.55 -8.48
N GLU A 189 -6.69 1.79 -7.43
CA GLU A 189 -7.21 2.21 -6.13
C GLU A 189 -7.99 3.53 -6.20
N SER A 190 -7.52 4.52 -6.98
CA SER A 190 -8.18 5.83 -7.09
C SER A 190 -9.59 5.76 -7.67
N HIS A 191 -9.90 4.72 -8.46
CA HIS A 191 -11.20 4.53 -9.08
C HIS A 191 -12.10 3.54 -8.32
N THR A 192 -11.52 2.63 -7.54
CA THR A 192 -12.28 1.56 -6.87
C THR A 192 -12.62 1.86 -5.43
N TRP A 193 -11.92 2.80 -4.77
CA TRP A 193 -12.09 3.02 -3.33
C TRP A 193 -13.46 3.53 -2.87
N ILE A 194 -14.19 4.25 -3.74
CA ILE A 194 -15.57 4.70 -3.47
C ILE A 194 -16.58 3.58 -3.76
N SER A 195 -16.15 2.51 -4.46
CA SER A 195 -17.04 1.41 -4.78
C SER A 195 -17.41 0.63 -3.52
N GLY A 196 -18.72 0.46 -3.31
CA GLY A 196 -19.25 -0.50 -2.34
C GLY A 196 -19.15 -1.96 -2.78
N THR A 197 -18.67 -2.24 -4.01
CA THR A 197 -18.57 -3.59 -4.59
C THR A 197 -17.15 -4.02 -4.88
N GLU A 198 -16.89 -5.30 -4.67
CA GLU A 198 -15.65 -5.98 -4.99
C GLU A 198 -15.52 -6.30 -6.49
N THR A 199 -16.63 -6.44 -7.21
CA THR A 199 -16.61 -6.58 -8.69
C THR A 199 -16.15 -5.33 -9.42
N ALA A 200 -16.15 -4.15 -8.78
CA ALA A 200 -15.65 -2.92 -9.41
C ALA A 200 -14.14 -2.98 -9.74
N TRP A 201 -13.43 -3.96 -9.19
CA TRP A 201 -12.01 -4.20 -9.45
C TRP A 201 -11.75 -5.00 -10.74
N ASP A 202 -12.75 -5.69 -11.29
CA ASP A 202 -12.57 -6.56 -12.46
C ASP A 202 -12.25 -5.87 -13.79
N PRO A 203 -12.76 -4.66 -14.08
CA PRO A 203 -12.43 -3.96 -15.32
C PRO A 203 -10.93 -3.76 -15.53
N TYR A 204 -10.13 -3.83 -14.46
CA TYR A 204 -8.69 -3.59 -14.47
C TYR A 204 -7.85 -4.85 -14.77
N LYS A 205 -8.42 -5.86 -15.44
CA LYS A 205 -7.70 -7.11 -15.79
C LYS A 205 -6.39 -6.83 -16.54
N ALA A 206 -6.42 -5.95 -17.54
CA ALA A 206 -5.26 -5.63 -18.37
C ALA A 206 -4.16 -4.94 -17.54
N GLU A 207 -4.54 -4.08 -16.60
CA GLU A 207 -3.63 -3.43 -15.67
C GLU A 207 -3.02 -4.45 -14.71
N TYR A 208 -3.78 -5.43 -14.21
CA TYR A 208 -3.23 -6.53 -13.42
C TYR A 208 -2.21 -7.36 -14.21
N GLU A 209 -2.49 -7.66 -15.48
CA GLU A 209 -1.55 -8.37 -16.36
C GLU A 209 -0.24 -7.59 -16.53
N GLU A 210 -0.33 -6.27 -16.74
CA GLU A 210 0.84 -5.41 -16.87
C GLU A 210 1.62 -5.29 -15.55
N MET A 211 0.94 -5.16 -14.40
CA MET A 211 1.57 -5.15 -13.09
C MET A 211 2.37 -6.44 -12.85
N ILE A 212 1.78 -7.61 -13.16
CA ILE A 212 2.46 -8.90 -13.03
C ILE A 212 3.65 -8.99 -13.97
N ARG A 213 3.51 -8.55 -15.24
CA ARG A 213 4.61 -8.55 -16.21
C ARG A 213 5.77 -7.66 -15.77
N LEU A 214 5.49 -6.47 -15.24
CA LEU A 214 6.50 -5.55 -14.70
C LEU A 214 7.21 -6.16 -13.50
N ALA A 215 6.47 -6.72 -12.54
CA ALA A 215 7.04 -7.38 -11.37
C ALA A 215 7.93 -8.59 -11.74
N GLU A 216 7.47 -9.45 -12.66
CA GLU A 216 8.26 -10.57 -13.19
C GLU A 216 9.56 -10.10 -13.84
N SER A 217 9.50 -9.03 -14.65
CA SER A 217 10.67 -8.45 -15.31
C SER A 217 11.69 -7.90 -14.30
N LEU A 218 11.21 -7.19 -13.28
CA LEU A 218 12.07 -6.63 -12.23
C LEU A 218 12.73 -7.71 -11.38
N LEU A 219 11.97 -8.74 -10.97
CA LEU A 219 12.47 -9.84 -10.14
C LEU A 219 13.37 -10.81 -10.92
N SER A 220 13.24 -10.86 -12.24
CA SER A 220 14.12 -11.65 -13.11
C SER A 220 15.53 -11.06 -13.21
N ASP A 221 15.73 -9.78 -12.87
CA ASP A 221 17.06 -9.18 -12.83
C ASP A 221 17.81 -9.59 -11.55
N PRO A 222 18.93 -10.34 -11.66
CA PRO A 222 19.72 -10.74 -10.49
C PRO A 222 20.28 -9.55 -9.68
N HIS A 223 20.37 -8.37 -10.30
CA HIS A 223 20.90 -7.16 -9.66
C HIS A 223 19.83 -6.38 -8.90
N TYR A 224 18.55 -6.72 -9.06
CA TYR A 224 17.47 -6.05 -8.33
C TYR A 224 17.58 -6.33 -6.82
N PHE A 225 17.95 -7.56 -6.46
CA PHE A 225 18.38 -7.91 -5.11
C PHE A 225 19.80 -8.47 -5.14
N PRO A 226 20.82 -7.59 -5.04
CA PRO A 226 22.21 -7.96 -5.28
C PRO A 226 22.78 -8.91 -4.22
N ASP A 227 22.18 -8.93 -3.01
CA ASP A 227 22.64 -9.76 -1.90
C ASP A 227 21.48 -10.27 -1.00
N GLU A 228 21.80 -11.23 -0.14
CA GLU A 228 20.88 -11.80 0.85
C GLU A 228 20.30 -10.75 1.82
N PRO A 229 21.07 -9.77 2.34
CA PRO A 229 20.52 -8.64 3.10
C PRO A 229 19.38 -7.90 2.39
N CYS A 230 19.53 -7.50 1.12
CA CYS A 230 18.48 -6.83 0.35
C CYS A 230 17.23 -7.71 0.17
N ARG A 231 17.40 -9.04 0.12
CA ARG A 231 16.27 -9.98 0.11
C ARG A 231 15.59 -10.11 1.47
N ARG A 232 16.23 -9.72 2.58
CA ARG A 232 15.65 -9.82 3.93
C ARG A 232 14.88 -8.59 4.35
N ILE A 233 15.40 -7.38 4.08
CA ILE A 233 14.72 -6.13 4.43
C ILE A 233 15.01 -5.02 3.42
N SER A 234 13.96 -4.28 3.07
CA SER A 234 14.03 -2.97 2.43
C SER A 234 13.48 -1.91 3.39
N ALA A 235 14.15 -0.76 3.49
CA ALA A 235 13.64 0.42 4.20
C ALA A 235 12.83 1.36 3.27
N ASP A 236 12.50 0.88 2.08
CA ASP A 236 11.70 1.55 1.08
C ASP A 236 10.41 0.78 0.81
N LEU A 237 9.41 1.46 0.24
CA LEU A 237 8.19 0.82 -0.22
C LEU A 237 8.50 0.10 -1.54
N GLY A 238 8.41 -1.22 -1.57
CA GLY A 238 8.79 -2.05 -2.71
C GLY A 238 7.58 -2.68 -3.40
N MET A 239 7.71 -3.95 -3.80
CA MET A 239 6.70 -4.66 -4.59
C MET A 239 5.59 -5.29 -3.74
N ILE A 240 5.74 -5.43 -2.42
CA ILE A 240 4.68 -6.00 -1.58
C ILE A 240 3.40 -5.16 -1.71
N PHE A 241 3.52 -3.83 -1.68
CA PHE A 241 2.39 -2.91 -1.78
C PHE A 241 1.58 -3.04 -3.09
N PRO A 242 2.18 -2.99 -4.30
CA PRO A 242 1.42 -3.19 -5.53
C PRO A 242 0.96 -4.65 -5.72
N LEU A 243 1.72 -5.65 -5.28
CA LEU A 243 1.35 -7.06 -5.44
C LEU A 243 0.18 -7.46 -4.52
N GLN A 244 0.04 -6.84 -3.35
CA GLN A 244 -1.11 -7.13 -2.47
C GLN A 244 -2.45 -6.81 -3.12
N VAL A 245 -2.53 -5.73 -3.91
CA VAL A 245 -3.75 -5.36 -4.64
C VAL A 245 -4.16 -6.47 -5.62
N VAL A 246 -3.20 -7.04 -6.34
CA VAL A 246 -3.47 -8.16 -7.27
C VAL A 246 -3.76 -9.46 -6.52
N ALA A 247 -3.03 -9.75 -5.44
CA ALA A 247 -3.23 -10.98 -4.67
C ALA A 247 -4.60 -11.01 -3.96
N TRP A 248 -5.15 -9.85 -3.61
CA TRP A 248 -6.42 -9.74 -2.89
C TRP A 248 -7.62 -9.39 -3.78
N LYS A 249 -7.54 -8.30 -4.53
CA LYS A 249 -8.72 -7.68 -5.17
C LYS A 249 -9.04 -8.26 -6.54
N CYS A 250 -8.02 -8.61 -7.32
CA CYS A 250 -8.19 -9.26 -8.62
C CYS A 250 -8.86 -10.63 -8.46
N ARG A 251 -9.97 -10.90 -9.16
CA ARG A 251 -10.72 -12.18 -9.10
C ARG A 251 -10.20 -13.24 -10.06
N TRP A 252 -9.32 -12.87 -10.99
CA TRP A 252 -8.82 -13.74 -12.05
C TRP A 252 -7.87 -14.82 -11.46
N PRO A 253 -8.25 -16.12 -11.51
CA PRO A 253 -7.58 -17.16 -10.72
C PRO A 253 -6.07 -17.29 -10.98
N LEU A 254 -5.66 -17.13 -12.25
CA LEU A 254 -4.26 -17.25 -12.65
C LEU A 254 -3.43 -16.02 -12.25
N LEU A 255 -3.96 -14.82 -12.44
CA LEU A 255 -3.27 -13.58 -12.06
C LEU A 255 -3.07 -13.51 -10.55
N ARG A 256 -4.08 -13.89 -9.78
CA ARG A 256 -4.01 -13.94 -8.31
C ARG A 256 -2.90 -14.87 -7.82
N ARG A 257 -2.82 -16.09 -8.37
CA ARG A 257 -1.77 -17.06 -8.04
C ARG A 257 -0.38 -16.59 -8.46
N ARG A 258 -0.25 -15.92 -9.60
CA ARG A 258 1.02 -15.30 -10.03
C ARG A 258 1.45 -14.20 -9.05
N ALA A 259 0.53 -13.34 -8.62
CA ALA A 259 0.81 -12.31 -7.61
C ALA A 259 1.32 -12.93 -6.29
N LEU A 260 0.64 -13.97 -5.79
CA LEU A 260 1.06 -14.72 -4.61
C LEU A 260 2.47 -15.31 -4.78
N ALA A 261 2.76 -15.93 -5.92
CA ALA A 261 4.09 -16.47 -6.20
C ALA A 261 5.18 -15.39 -6.26
N LEU A 262 4.86 -14.19 -6.74
CA LEU A 262 5.79 -13.05 -6.78
C LEU A 262 6.03 -12.44 -5.39
N LEU A 263 5.03 -12.43 -4.50
CA LEU A 263 5.22 -12.01 -3.10
C LEU A 263 6.32 -12.85 -2.44
N LEU A 264 6.39 -14.15 -2.70
CA LEU A 264 7.44 -15.01 -2.12
C LEU A 264 8.84 -14.79 -2.73
N GLN A 265 8.93 -14.08 -3.86
CA GLN A 265 10.17 -13.80 -4.58
C GLN A 265 10.73 -12.39 -4.33
N THR A 266 9.92 -11.46 -3.80
CA THR A 266 10.38 -10.12 -3.41
C THR A 266 11.17 -10.16 -2.08
N SER A 267 11.62 -9.00 -1.59
CA SER A 267 12.16 -8.85 -0.25
C SER A 267 11.17 -9.41 0.77
N LYS A 268 11.69 -10.20 1.72
CA LYS A 268 10.87 -10.76 2.82
C LYS A 268 10.16 -9.68 3.63
N ARG A 269 10.76 -8.50 3.73
CA ARG A 269 10.22 -7.36 4.45
C ARG A 269 10.48 -6.05 3.72
N GLU A 270 9.44 -5.24 3.58
CA GLU A 270 9.50 -3.88 3.05
C GLU A 270 8.92 -2.96 4.11
N CYS A 271 9.77 -2.28 4.86
CA CYS A 271 9.39 -1.50 6.02
C CYS A 271 8.61 -2.37 7.03
N LEU A 272 7.32 -2.07 7.22
CA LEU A 272 6.42 -2.80 8.12
C LEU A 272 5.72 -3.99 7.44
N LEU A 273 5.83 -4.09 6.12
CA LEU A 273 5.15 -5.08 5.29
C LEU A 273 5.96 -6.38 5.25
N ASP A 274 5.27 -7.52 5.41
CA ASP A 274 5.90 -8.84 5.43
C ASP A 274 5.32 -9.72 4.33
N ALA A 275 6.17 -10.13 3.39
CA ALA A 275 5.72 -10.83 2.19
C ALA A 275 5.12 -12.20 2.50
N ASP A 276 5.66 -12.92 3.49
CA ASP A 276 5.17 -14.25 3.89
C ASP A 276 3.81 -14.13 4.61
N HIS A 277 3.61 -13.08 5.42
CA HIS A 277 2.31 -12.78 6.03
C HIS A 277 1.26 -12.47 4.97
N TYR A 278 1.54 -11.54 4.05
CA TYR A 278 0.61 -11.15 2.99
C TYR A 278 0.29 -12.32 2.06
N HIS A 279 1.30 -13.12 1.69
CA HIS A 279 1.07 -14.36 0.94
C HIS A 279 0.09 -15.29 1.66
N THR A 280 0.29 -15.52 2.96
CA THR A 280 -0.56 -16.44 3.75
C THR A 280 -1.99 -15.93 3.86
N ILE A 281 -2.17 -14.65 4.17
CA ILE A 281 -3.49 -14.01 4.31
C ILE A 281 -4.24 -14.07 2.98
N PHE A 282 -3.61 -13.64 1.88
CA PHE A 282 -4.29 -13.59 0.58
C PHE A 282 -4.48 -14.96 -0.07
N SER A 283 -3.59 -15.92 0.19
CA SER A 283 -3.86 -17.32 -0.15
C SER A 283 -5.13 -17.80 0.55
N ARG A 284 -5.30 -17.45 1.83
CA ARG A 284 -6.49 -17.85 2.59
C ARG A 284 -7.75 -17.16 2.09
N ILE A 285 -7.69 -15.86 1.78
CA ILE A 285 -8.81 -15.13 1.18
C ILE A 285 -9.20 -15.75 -0.17
N MET A 286 -8.21 -16.05 -1.02
CA MET A 286 -8.45 -16.74 -2.29
C MET A 286 -9.17 -18.07 -2.09
N GLU A 287 -8.66 -18.92 -1.20
CA GLU A 287 -9.29 -20.21 -0.87
C GLU A 287 -10.72 -20.03 -0.34
N TYR A 288 -10.94 -19.04 0.53
CA TYR A 288 -12.23 -18.74 1.09
C TYR A 288 -13.27 -18.44 0.02
N GLU A 289 -12.93 -17.57 -0.92
CA GLU A 289 -13.82 -17.15 -2.00
C GLU A 289 -14.03 -18.26 -3.04
N GLU A 290 -12.97 -19.00 -3.39
CA GLU A 290 -13.03 -20.08 -4.37
C GLU A 290 -13.76 -21.33 -3.85
N ARG A 291 -13.99 -21.49 -2.53
CA ARG A 291 -14.84 -22.58 -1.98
C ARG A 291 -16.22 -22.60 -2.61
N TYR A 292 -16.76 -21.43 -2.97
CA TYR A 292 -18.05 -21.33 -3.65
C TYR A 292 -18.09 -22.09 -4.98
N LEU A 293 -16.94 -22.24 -5.64
CA LEU A 293 -16.82 -22.91 -6.93
C LEU A 293 -16.88 -24.45 -6.80
N CYS A 294 -16.83 -24.99 -5.58
CA CYS A 294 -16.93 -26.42 -5.28
C CYS A 294 -15.97 -27.30 -6.10
N LEU A 295 -14.77 -26.78 -6.39
CA LEU A 295 -13.74 -27.49 -7.15
C LEU A 295 -13.01 -28.52 -6.27
N PRO A 296 -12.48 -29.61 -6.86
CA PRO A 296 -11.62 -30.55 -6.14
C PRO A 296 -10.39 -29.85 -5.52
N PRO A 297 -9.84 -30.36 -4.40
CA PRO A 297 -8.62 -29.82 -3.82
C PRO A 297 -7.47 -29.74 -4.84
N GLY A 298 -6.83 -28.57 -4.94
CA GLY A 298 -5.74 -28.33 -5.89
C GLY A 298 -6.16 -28.05 -7.34
N ALA A 299 -7.45 -28.15 -7.67
CA ALA A 299 -7.94 -27.71 -8.97
C ALA A 299 -7.92 -26.18 -9.05
N VAL A 300 -7.41 -25.67 -10.17
CA VAL A 300 -7.44 -24.23 -10.48
C VAL A 300 -8.71 -23.96 -11.29
N PRO A 301 -9.53 -22.96 -10.92
CA PRO A 301 -10.68 -22.58 -11.74
C PRO A 301 -10.26 -22.18 -13.16
N ASN A 302 -11.14 -22.40 -14.13
CA ASN A 302 -10.95 -21.84 -15.47
C ASN A 302 -10.86 -20.30 -15.38
N GLU A 303 -10.19 -19.68 -16.35
CA GLU A 303 -9.85 -18.25 -16.29
C GLU A 303 -11.07 -17.33 -16.09
N ASP A 304 -12.20 -17.67 -16.69
CA ASP A 304 -13.44 -16.88 -16.60
C ASP A 304 -14.38 -17.31 -15.46
N THR A 305 -13.98 -18.30 -14.65
CA THR A 305 -14.78 -18.78 -13.51
C THR A 305 -14.41 -18.00 -12.25
N LEU A 306 -15.08 -16.86 -12.07
CA LEU A 306 -14.78 -15.91 -10.99
C LEU A 306 -15.70 -16.12 -9.78
N PRO A 307 -15.19 -15.99 -8.53
CA PRO A 307 -16.03 -15.97 -7.34
C PRO A 307 -17.05 -14.81 -7.38
N PRO A 308 -18.35 -15.03 -7.14
CA PRO A 308 -19.38 -13.98 -7.21
C PRO A 308 -19.26 -12.97 -6.07
N GLU A 309 -19.89 -11.79 -6.23
CA GLU A 309 -19.80 -10.67 -5.28
C GLU A 309 -20.09 -11.05 -3.82
N HIS A 310 -21.16 -11.81 -3.59
CA HIS A 310 -21.64 -12.11 -2.23
C HIS A 310 -20.69 -12.99 -1.41
N VAL A 311 -19.69 -13.64 -2.02
CA VAL A 311 -18.65 -14.40 -1.29
C VAL A 311 -17.32 -13.65 -1.20
N ARG A 312 -17.22 -12.45 -1.78
CA ARG A 312 -16.00 -11.65 -1.78
C ARG A 312 -15.67 -11.16 -0.39
N VAL A 313 -14.39 -11.20 -0.04
CA VAL A 313 -13.88 -10.60 1.19
C VAL A 313 -13.62 -9.12 0.94
N HIS A 314 -14.55 -8.27 1.39
CA HIS A 314 -14.46 -6.81 1.24
C HIS A 314 -13.35 -6.22 2.11
N HIS A 315 -13.18 -6.77 3.32
CA HIS A 315 -12.19 -6.29 4.28
C HIS A 315 -11.75 -7.43 5.21
N PHE A 316 -10.61 -7.25 5.88
CA PHE A 316 -10.09 -8.22 6.84
C PHE A 316 -9.32 -7.54 7.97
N TYR A 317 -9.28 -8.21 9.12
CA TYR A 317 -8.47 -7.82 10.28
C TYR A 317 -7.63 -9.00 10.74
N ILE A 318 -6.36 -8.75 11.02
CA ILE A 318 -5.45 -9.74 11.61
C ILE A 318 -5.07 -9.27 13.01
N ALA A 319 -5.34 -10.07 14.03
CA ALA A 319 -4.98 -9.77 15.41
C ALA A 319 -4.10 -10.87 16.00
N ALA A 320 -2.90 -10.50 16.46
CA ALA A 320 -2.04 -11.40 17.23
C ALA A 320 -2.77 -11.93 18.46
N GLN A 321 -2.71 -13.25 18.69
CA GLN A 321 -3.29 -13.86 19.88
C GLN A 321 -2.23 -14.06 20.96
N PRO A 322 -2.57 -13.88 22.25
CA PRO A 322 -1.66 -14.17 23.34
C PRO A 322 -1.21 -15.63 23.28
N ALA A 323 0.09 -15.87 23.51
CA ALA A 323 0.66 -17.23 23.46
C ALA A 323 0.00 -18.22 24.42
N SER A 324 -0.69 -17.72 25.46
CA SER A 324 -1.38 -18.48 26.49
C SER A 324 -2.68 -19.18 26.05
N VAL A 325 -3.28 -18.80 24.91
CA VAL A 325 -4.62 -19.28 24.53
C VAL A 325 -4.59 -20.50 23.60
N LEU A 326 -3.64 -20.59 22.67
CA LEU A 326 -3.66 -21.62 21.60
C LEU A 326 -2.32 -22.29 21.30
N GLY A 327 -1.25 -21.98 22.04
CA GLY A 327 0.06 -22.63 21.86
C GLY A 327 0.70 -22.37 20.48
N GLY A 328 1.23 -21.17 20.27
CA GLY A 328 1.93 -20.77 19.05
C GLY A 328 1.75 -19.29 18.71
N ASN A 329 2.43 -18.81 17.66
CA ASN A 329 2.21 -17.45 17.10
C ASN A 329 0.97 -17.48 16.18
N LEU A 330 -0.20 -17.79 16.74
CA LEU A 330 -1.45 -17.80 16.00
C LEU A 330 -2.02 -16.39 15.91
N TYR A 331 -2.55 -16.06 14.74
CA TYR A 331 -3.22 -14.80 14.47
C TYR A 331 -4.69 -15.08 14.18
N ALA A 332 -5.59 -14.35 14.82
CA ALA A 332 -6.99 -14.36 14.45
C ALA A 332 -7.18 -13.51 13.20
N ALA A 333 -7.57 -14.14 12.10
CA ALA A 333 -7.93 -13.49 10.84
C ALA A 333 -9.45 -13.42 10.73
N THR A 334 -10.00 -12.21 10.78
CA THR A 334 -11.43 -11.97 10.60
C THR A 334 -11.67 -11.46 9.18
N PHE A 335 -12.47 -12.17 8.41
CA PHE A 335 -12.89 -11.79 7.05
C PHE A 335 -14.31 -11.21 7.07
N LEU A 336 -14.51 -10.10 6.36
CA LEU A 336 -15.77 -9.38 6.28
C LEU A 336 -16.37 -9.51 4.88
N THR A 337 -17.63 -9.97 4.84
CA THR A 337 -18.35 -10.36 3.62
C THR A 337 -19.78 -9.83 3.65
N LYS A 338 -20.44 -9.78 2.48
CA LYS A 338 -21.85 -9.38 2.30
C LYS A 338 -22.68 -10.49 1.62
N PRO A 339 -22.83 -11.68 2.24
CA PRO A 339 -23.51 -12.82 1.62
C PRO A 339 -24.97 -12.58 1.28
N ASN A 340 -25.62 -11.68 2.03
CA ASN A 340 -27.03 -11.34 1.85
C ASN A 340 -27.24 -10.08 0.99
N GLY A 341 -26.19 -9.54 0.37
CA GLY A 341 -26.23 -8.29 -0.40
C GLY A 341 -25.63 -7.09 0.34
N LEU A 342 -25.27 -6.05 -0.40
CA LEU A 342 -24.45 -4.92 0.08
C LEU A 342 -25.14 -4.08 1.16
N ASP A 343 -26.46 -3.93 1.06
CA ASP A 343 -27.28 -3.15 2.00
C ASP A 343 -27.58 -3.89 3.32
N ASN A 344 -27.23 -5.17 3.41
CA ASN A 344 -27.46 -5.99 4.61
C ASN A 344 -26.28 -5.91 5.59
N GLU A 345 -26.45 -6.47 6.78
CA GLU A 345 -25.41 -6.51 7.81
C GLU A 345 -24.13 -7.21 7.36
N TRP A 346 -23.00 -6.81 7.95
CA TRP A 346 -21.72 -7.47 7.73
C TRP A 346 -21.71 -8.89 8.30
N HIS A 347 -21.24 -9.84 7.50
CA HIS A 347 -20.91 -11.16 7.99
C HIS A 347 -19.41 -11.23 8.29
N CYS A 348 -19.08 -11.45 9.57
CA CYS A 348 -17.72 -11.59 10.09
C CYS A 348 -17.40 -13.06 10.36
N GLN A 349 -16.34 -13.58 9.75
CA GLN A 349 -15.85 -14.93 10.02
C GLN A 349 -14.40 -14.88 10.49
N THR A 350 -14.14 -15.40 11.69
CA THR A 350 -12.79 -15.49 12.26
C THR A 350 -12.22 -16.89 12.11
N GLU A 351 -11.00 -16.98 11.58
CA GLU A 351 -10.20 -18.19 11.51
C GLU A 351 -8.82 -17.92 12.13
N TYR A 352 -8.11 -18.97 12.55
CA TYR A 352 -6.77 -18.82 13.12
C TYR A 352 -5.72 -19.21 12.07
N LEU A 353 -4.80 -18.28 11.78
CA LEU A 353 -3.70 -18.48 10.84
C LEU A 353 -2.38 -18.58 11.60
N ASP A 354 -1.55 -19.53 11.20
CA ASP A 354 -0.16 -19.58 11.63
C ASP A 354 0.68 -18.70 10.70
N LEU A 355 1.15 -17.56 11.22
CA LEU A 355 2.05 -16.66 10.49
C LEU A 355 3.50 -16.79 10.99
N SER A 356 3.86 -17.91 11.63
CA SER A 356 5.16 -18.10 12.29
C SER A 356 6.34 -18.33 11.33
N VAL A 357 6.80 -17.25 10.68
CA VAL A 357 8.18 -17.15 10.19
C VAL A 357 8.93 -16.12 11.07
N GLY A 358 9.29 -16.56 12.28
CA GLY A 358 10.03 -15.77 13.27
C GLY A 358 9.19 -15.28 14.45
N ARG A 359 9.80 -15.17 15.64
CA ARG A 359 9.13 -14.67 16.86
C ARG A 359 8.63 -13.23 16.63
N VAL A 360 7.38 -12.96 16.97
CA VAL A 360 6.76 -11.63 16.86
C VAL A 360 6.33 -11.14 18.24
N SER A 361 6.46 -9.82 18.45
CA SER A 361 5.89 -9.08 19.56
C SER A 361 4.35 -9.16 19.55
N GLU A 362 3.72 -9.25 20.72
CA GLU A 362 2.29 -9.56 20.98
C GLU A 362 1.26 -8.54 20.45
N ALA A 363 1.63 -7.60 19.61
CA ALA A 363 0.70 -6.59 19.14
C ALA A 363 1.10 -6.11 17.75
N ALA A 364 0.59 -6.72 16.68
CA ALA A 364 0.51 -6.05 15.37
C ALA A 364 -0.85 -6.35 14.77
N MET A 365 -1.63 -5.31 14.46
CA MET A 365 -2.88 -5.46 13.73
C MET A 365 -2.59 -5.15 12.27
N ILE A 366 -2.48 -6.19 11.45
CA ILE A 366 -2.42 -6.02 10.00
C ILE A 366 -3.87 -5.88 9.58
N SER A 367 -4.22 -4.68 9.14
CA SER A 367 -5.46 -4.42 8.44
C SER A 367 -5.03 -3.83 7.13
N ALA A 368 -5.40 -4.44 6.02
CA ALA A 368 -5.23 -3.71 4.79
C ALA A 368 -6.21 -2.55 4.85
N LEU A 369 -5.67 -1.34 5.05
CA LEU A 369 -6.42 -0.10 4.94
C LEU A 369 -6.67 0.11 3.44
N LEU A 370 -7.51 -0.76 2.87
CA LEU A 370 -8.19 -0.36 1.67
C LEU A 370 -9.21 0.71 2.08
N PRO A 371 -9.09 1.89 1.48
CA PRO A 371 -10.04 2.97 1.63
C PRO A 371 -11.52 2.54 1.69
N GLY A 372 -12.28 3.14 2.62
CA GLY A 372 -13.75 3.15 2.53
C GLY A 372 -14.52 2.26 3.51
N TYR A 373 -13.85 1.43 4.32
CA TYR A 373 -14.55 0.55 5.27
C TYR A 373 -14.33 0.96 6.72
N LYS A 374 -15.44 1.30 7.40
CA LYS A 374 -15.51 1.69 8.82
C LYS A 374 -14.73 0.72 9.72
N SER A 375 -14.36 1.17 10.93
CA SER A 375 -14.21 0.24 12.05
C SER A 375 -15.59 -0.38 12.30
N ILE A 376 -15.82 -1.53 11.67
CA ILE A 376 -17.09 -2.25 11.78
C ILE A 376 -17.09 -2.89 13.15
N GLY A 377 -18.12 -2.58 13.94
CA GLY A 377 -18.37 -3.08 15.30
C GLY A 377 -18.68 -4.57 15.36
N CYS A 378 -17.93 -5.41 14.66
CA CYS A 378 -17.83 -6.81 15.03
C CYS A 378 -17.11 -6.84 16.38
N GLU A 379 -17.85 -7.24 17.42
CA GLU A 379 -17.30 -7.45 18.75
C GLU A 379 -16.07 -8.36 18.61
N PHE A 380 -14.90 -7.73 18.72
CA PHE A 380 -13.63 -8.44 18.81
C PHE A 380 -13.77 -9.44 19.93
N GLY A 381 -13.61 -10.73 19.61
CA GLY A 381 -13.76 -11.84 20.53
C GLY A 381 -13.21 -11.45 21.90
N ARG A 382 -14.12 -11.11 22.80
CA ARG A 382 -13.80 -11.16 24.22
C ARG A 382 -13.61 -12.66 24.52
N PRO A 383 -12.59 -13.01 25.31
CA PRO A 383 -12.36 -14.39 25.70
C PRO A 383 -13.61 -15.03 26.31
#